data_AF-A0A6G4ZZW0-F1
#
_entry.id   AF-A0A6G4ZZW0-F1
#
_cell.length_a   1.000
_cell.length_b   1.000
_cell.length_c   1.000
_cell.angle_alpha   90.00
_cell.angle_beta   90.00
_cell.angle_gamma   90.00
#
_symmetry.space_group_name_H-M   'P 1'
#
loop_
_entity.id
_entity.type
_entity.pdbx_description
1 polymer ?
#
loop_
_entity_poly.entity_id
_entity_poly.type
_entity_poly.pdbx_seq_one_letter_code
_entity_poly.pdbx_strand_id
1 'polypeptide(L)'
;LVGLPSKALARSALHSLKDRGFCRPMKPYKPAEDVEDKVKVVYEEVLGQKADSSWLQTPINEPLLKFRLLTRCISEFGHDIPSSELMNVKCLDDVVEYFSTPVEGLSPYESLVQRKDQLPKNLHVIPNYVRFNPETDTFFGGVNAYPGTSTIVTGLKAKKKYKGYTSSPTWPYITTST
;
A
#
# COMPACT_ATOMS: atom_id res chain seq x y z
N LEU A 1 -18.30 34.63 4.10
CA LEU A 1 -18.12 33.75 2.93
C LEU A 1 -16.67 33.27 2.95
N VAL A 2 -16.43 32.00 3.27
CA VAL A 2 -15.05 31.46 3.30
C VAL A 2 -14.60 31.34 1.85
N GLY A 3 -13.61 32.15 1.46
CA GLY A 3 -13.04 32.13 0.11
C GLY A 3 -12.40 30.78 -0.21
N LEU A 4 -12.45 30.39 -1.49
CA LEU A 4 -11.79 29.16 -1.95
C LEU A 4 -10.29 29.22 -1.64
N PRO A 5 -9.69 28.12 -1.15
CA PRO A 5 -8.26 28.09 -0.83
C PRO A 5 -7.41 28.29 -2.09
N SER A 6 -6.19 28.80 -1.90
CA SER A 6 -5.23 28.94 -3.01
C SER A 6 -4.92 27.59 -3.64
N LYS A 7 -4.65 27.56 -4.95
CA LYS A 7 -4.33 26.33 -5.68
C LYS A 7 -3.16 25.55 -5.05
N ALA A 8 -2.17 26.25 -4.53
CA ALA A 8 -1.02 25.65 -3.86
C ALA A 8 -1.42 24.96 -2.55
N LEU A 9 -2.25 25.61 -1.72
CA LEU A 9 -2.73 25.04 -0.46
C LEU A 9 -3.65 23.84 -0.69
N ALA A 10 -4.52 23.92 -1.71
CA ALA A 10 -5.35 22.79 -2.12
C ALA A 10 -4.50 21.58 -2.56
N ARG A 11 -3.46 21.80 -3.38
CA ARG A 11 -2.52 20.73 -3.79
C ARG A 11 -1.79 20.13 -2.59
N SER A 12 -1.27 20.95 -1.69
CA SER A 12 -0.58 20.48 -0.48
C SER A 12 -1.51 19.65 0.41
N ALA A 13 -2.76 20.10 0.62
CA ALA A 13 -3.75 19.34 1.36
C ALA A 13 -4.09 18.00 0.69
N LEU A 14 -4.24 17.97 -0.64
CA LEU A 14 -4.46 16.74 -1.39
C LEU A 14 -3.26 15.77 -1.28
N HIS A 15 -2.03 16.26 -1.35
CA HIS A 15 -0.83 15.45 -1.11
C HIS A 15 -0.80 14.88 0.30
N SER A 16 -1.06 15.71 1.32
CA SER A 16 -1.13 15.24 2.71
C SER A 16 -2.24 14.19 2.92
N LEU A 17 -3.38 14.32 2.24
CA LEU A 17 -4.45 13.34 2.26
C LEU A 17 -4.07 12.04 1.55
N LYS A 18 -3.33 12.13 0.42
CA LYS A 18 -2.79 10.99 -0.31
C LYS A 18 -1.77 10.22 0.53
N ASP A 19 -0.90 10.93 1.23
CA ASP A 19 0.14 10.36 2.09
C ASP A 19 -0.43 9.88 3.44
N ARG A 20 -1.67 10.26 3.76
CA ARG A 20 -2.39 9.81 4.96
C ARG A 20 -2.77 8.32 4.83
N GLY A 21 -1.88 7.45 5.27
CA GLY A 21 -2.08 6.01 5.18
C GLY A 21 -1.25 5.20 6.18
N PHE A 22 -1.26 3.89 6.02
CA PHE A 22 -0.17 3.06 6.51
C PHE A 22 0.95 3.17 5.46
N CYS A 23 2.20 3.37 5.87
CA CYS A 23 3.32 3.31 4.93
C CYS A 23 3.34 1.92 4.31
N ARG A 24 2.86 1.80 3.07
CA ARG A 24 3.02 0.58 2.30
C ARG A 24 4.50 0.47 1.95
N PRO A 25 5.12 -0.71 2.11
CA PRO A 25 6.54 -0.86 1.81
C PRO A 25 6.84 -0.58 0.34
N MET A 26 5.89 -0.84 -0.57
CA MET A 26 6.05 -0.66 -2.01
C MET A 26 4.76 -0.15 -2.66
N LYS A 27 4.89 0.63 -3.73
CA LYS A 27 3.75 1.10 -4.53
C LYS A 27 3.25 -0.04 -5.42
N PRO A 28 1.93 -0.26 -5.52
CA PRO A 28 1.41 -1.25 -6.44
C PRO A 28 1.76 -0.88 -7.88
N TYR A 29 2.18 -1.86 -8.67
CA TYR A 29 2.53 -1.69 -10.07
C TYR A 29 1.92 -2.82 -10.89
N LYS A 30 1.34 -2.44 -12.04
CA LYS A 30 0.80 -3.37 -13.03
C LYS A 30 1.57 -3.17 -14.32
N PRO A 31 2.28 -4.20 -14.82
CA PRO A 31 3.04 -4.09 -16.05
C PRO A 31 2.10 -3.89 -17.24
N ALA A 32 2.56 -3.18 -18.26
CA ALA A 32 1.90 -3.16 -19.56
C ALA A 32 2.21 -4.46 -20.31
N GLU A 33 1.37 -4.84 -21.28
CA GLU A 33 1.68 -5.98 -22.16
C GLU A 33 2.88 -5.64 -23.07
N ASP A 34 2.97 -4.39 -23.52
CA ASP A 34 4.00 -3.90 -24.45
C ASP A 34 5.25 -3.31 -23.75
N VAL A 35 5.68 -3.90 -22.62
CA VAL A 35 6.86 -3.38 -21.87
C VAL A 35 8.11 -3.42 -22.73
N GLU A 36 8.36 -4.53 -23.43
CA GLU A 36 9.53 -4.71 -24.27
C GLU A 36 9.60 -3.66 -25.38
N ASP A 37 8.50 -3.44 -26.10
CA ASP A 37 8.43 -2.46 -27.19
C ASP A 37 8.68 -1.03 -26.69
N LYS A 38 8.12 -0.67 -25.53
CA LYS A 38 8.36 0.66 -24.93
C LYS A 38 9.81 0.83 -24.49
N VAL A 39 10.41 -0.19 -23.88
CA VAL A 39 11.83 -0.14 -23.52
C VAL A 39 12.71 -0.03 -24.77
N LYS A 40 12.33 -0.72 -25.86
CA LYS A 40 13.02 -0.62 -27.15
C LYS A 40 12.99 0.80 -27.72
N VAL A 41 11.84 1.47 -27.69
CA VAL A 41 11.73 2.89 -28.11
C VAL A 41 12.65 3.78 -27.27
N VAL A 42 12.64 3.60 -25.94
CA VAL A 42 13.53 4.35 -25.04
C VAL A 42 15.00 4.07 -25.31
N TYR A 43 15.37 2.83 -25.62
CA TYR A 43 16.73 2.46 -26.00
C TYR A 43 17.18 3.18 -27.26
N GLU A 44 16.36 3.15 -28.32
CA GLU A 44 16.67 3.83 -29.59
C GLU A 44 16.76 5.36 -29.42
N GLU A 45 15.90 5.95 -28.57
CA GLU A 45 15.96 7.38 -28.23
C GLU A 45 17.24 7.77 -27.48
N VAL A 46 17.69 6.96 -26.52
CA VAL A 46 18.83 7.30 -25.64
C VAL A 46 20.17 6.99 -26.31
N LEU A 47 20.29 5.85 -26.98
CA LEU A 47 21.54 5.46 -27.66
C LEU A 47 21.65 6.02 -29.08
N GLY A 48 20.53 6.42 -29.71
CA GLY A 48 20.53 6.90 -31.09
C GLY A 48 20.90 5.83 -32.12
N GLN A 49 20.85 4.55 -31.74
CA GLN A 49 21.15 3.40 -32.57
C GLN A 49 19.88 2.56 -32.70
N LYS A 50 19.68 1.94 -33.87
CA LYS A 50 18.57 1.00 -34.06
C LYS A 50 18.83 -0.26 -33.24
N ALA A 51 17.75 -0.84 -32.71
CA ALA A 51 17.85 -2.11 -32.00
C ALA A 51 18.19 -3.26 -32.95
N ASP A 52 19.38 -3.84 -32.78
CA ASP A 52 19.79 -5.08 -33.44
C ASP A 52 19.09 -6.29 -32.82
N SER A 53 19.23 -7.49 -33.41
CA SER A 53 18.59 -8.72 -32.89
C SER A 53 19.02 -9.10 -31.46
N SER A 54 20.19 -8.63 -30.99
CA SER A 54 20.75 -8.94 -29.66
C SER A 54 20.68 -7.76 -28.68
N TRP A 55 19.83 -6.77 -28.93
CA TRP A 55 19.75 -5.54 -28.14
C TRP A 55 19.45 -5.75 -26.63
N LEU A 56 18.70 -6.80 -26.28
CA LEU A 56 18.40 -7.16 -24.88
C LEU A 56 19.67 -7.51 -24.08
N GLN A 57 20.65 -8.12 -24.74
CA GLN A 57 21.90 -8.55 -24.10
C GLN A 57 22.94 -7.42 -24.04
N THR A 58 22.62 -6.23 -24.53
CA THR A 58 23.55 -5.09 -24.51
C THR A 58 23.82 -4.66 -23.06
N PRO A 59 25.09 -4.66 -22.61
CA PRO A 59 25.44 -4.29 -21.25
C PRO A 59 25.38 -2.77 -21.04
N ILE A 60 24.79 -2.35 -19.92
CA ILE A 60 24.66 -0.95 -19.52
C ILE A 60 25.82 -0.58 -18.57
N ASN A 61 27.03 -0.49 -19.12
CA ASN A 61 28.24 -0.21 -18.33
C ASN A 61 28.43 1.27 -18.00
N GLU A 62 27.99 2.18 -18.87
CA GLU A 62 28.21 3.62 -18.67
C GLU A 62 27.21 4.20 -17.66
N PRO A 63 27.64 4.79 -16.53
CA PRO A 63 26.74 5.27 -15.49
C PRO A 63 25.77 6.38 -15.93
N LEU A 64 26.21 7.30 -16.80
CA LEU A 64 25.37 8.41 -17.27
C LEU A 64 24.29 7.91 -18.24
N LEU A 65 24.64 7.00 -19.15
CA LEU A 65 23.68 6.34 -20.03
C LEU A 65 22.67 5.53 -19.22
N LYS A 66 23.14 4.74 -18.24
CA LYS A 66 22.27 4.01 -17.31
C LYS A 66 21.28 4.95 -16.62
N PHE A 67 21.77 6.06 -16.08
CA PHE A 67 20.92 7.04 -15.43
C PHE A 67 19.85 7.61 -16.37
N ARG A 68 20.22 8.01 -17.59
CA ARG A 68 19.29 8.57 -18.58
C ARG A 68 18.23 7.54 -19.01
N LEU A 69 18.65 6.32 -19.30
CA LEU A 69 17.78 5.23 -19.71
C LEU A 69 16.78 4.90 -18.61
N LEU A 70 17.25 4.64 -17.38
CA LEU A 70 16.38 4.30 -16.26
C LEU A 70 15.44 5.44 -15.88
N THR A 71 15.91 6.70 -15.90
CA THR A 71 15.05 7.86 -15.62
C THR A 71 13.91 7.96 -16.63
N ARG A 72 14.20 7.71 -17.91
CA ARG A 72 13.18 7.69 -18.96
C ARG A 72 12.20 6.54 -18.75
N CYS A 73 12.67 5.31 -18.50
CA CYS A 73 11.79 4.17 -18.19
C CYS A 73 10.89 4.44 -16.98
N ILE A 74 11.44 4.99 -15.89
CA ILE A 74 10.67 5.36 -14.68
C ILE A 74 9.56 6.36 -15.04
N SER A 75 9.84 7.34 -15.91
CA SER A 75 8.83 8.30 -16.36
C SER A 75 7.74 7.68 -17.24
N GLU A 76 8.10 6.73 -18.10
CA GLU A 76 7.16 6.04 -19.00
C GLU A 76 6.25 5.06 -18.25
N PHE A 77 6.80 4.26 -17.33
CA PHE A 77 6.04 3.26 -16.58
C PHE A 77 5.43 3.78 -15.28
N GLY A 78 5.88 4.95 -14.79
CA GLY A 78 5.46 5.50 -13.50
C GLY A 78 5.86 4.62 -12.31
N HIS A 79 6.88 3.78 -12.48
CA HIS A 79 7.36 2.84 -11.47
C HIS A 79 8.83 3.12 -11.15
N ASP A 80 9.08 3.41 -9.88
CA ASP A 80 10.42 3.77 -9.39
C ASP A 80 11.28 2.51 -9.20
N ILE A 81 12.60 2.66 -9.40
CA ILE A 81 13.58 1.60 -9.13
C ILE A 81 14.29 1.91 -7.80
N PRO A 82 14.22 1.05 -6.79
CA PRO A 82 14.90 1.27 -5.52
C PRO A 82 16.43 1.10 -5.68
N SER A 83 17.19 1.78 -4.83
CA SER A 83 18.66 1.73 -4.90
C SER A 83 19.25 0.33 -4.74
N SER A 84 18.55 -0.58 -4.04
CA SER A 84 18.95 -1.99 -3.90
C SER A 84 18.93 -2.75 -5.21
N GLU A 85 17.98 -2.45 -6.10
CA GLU A 85 17.81 -3.14 -7.39
C GLU A 85 18.69 -2.55 -8.49
N LEU A 86 19.21 -1.33 -8.32
CA LEU A 86 20.09 -0.70 -9.31
C LEU A 86 21.37 -1.51 -9.58
N MET A 87 21.85 -2.30 -8.61
CA MET A 87 23.01 -3.19 -8.81
C MET A 87 22.67 -4.41 -9.67
N ASN A 88 21.41 -4.87 -9.63
CA ASN A 88 20.95 -6.04 -10.36
C ASN A 88 20.74 -5.74 -11.85
N VAL A 89 20.38 -4.49 -12.19
CA VAL A 89 20.19 -4.05 -13.58
C VAL A 89 21.54 -3.88 -14.29
N LYS A 90 21.96 -4.87 -15.08
CA LYS A 90 23.22 -4.89 -15.84
C LYS A 90 23.01 -4.81 -17.34
N CYS A 91 21.97 -5.48 -17.84
CA CYS A 91 21.61 -5.55 -19.25
C CYS A 91 20.21 -4.95 -19.47
N LEU A 92 19.81 -4.78 -20.72
CA LEU A 92 18.47 -4.32 -21.06
C LEU A 92 17.40 -5.36 -20.74
N ASP A 93 17.76 -6.64 -20.84
CA ASP A 93 16.92 -7.76 -20.40
C ASP A 93 16.47 -7.59 -18.95
N ASP A 94 17.40 -7.25 -18.04
CA ASP A 94 17.09 -7.00 -16.62
C ASP A 94 16.11 -5.83 -16.43
N VAL A 95 16.16 -4.81 -17.32
CA VAL A 95 15.24 -3.68 -17.30
C VAL A 95 13.85 -4.14 -17.72
N VAL A 96 13.75 -4.91 -18.80
CA VAL A 96 12.47 -5.45 -19.29
C VAL A 96 11.87 -6.39 -18.24
N GLU A 97 12.67 -7.28 -17.64
CA GLU A 97 12.23 -8.19 -16.59
C GLU A 97 11.69 -7.43 -15.38
N TYR A 98 12.41 -6.39 -14.92
CA TYR A 98 11.99 -5.56 -13.79
C TYR A 98 10.63 -4.89 -14.06
N PHE A 99 10.47 -4.24 -15.21
CA PHE A 99 9.21 -3.55 -15.55
C PHE A 99 8.09 -4.50 -16.01
N SER A 100 8.40 -5.77 -16.29
CA SER A 100 7.39 -6.81 -16.56
C SER A 100 6.90 -7.49 -15.28
N THR A 101 7.62 -7.32 -14.16
CA THR A 101 7.27 -7.94 -12.89
C THR A 101 6.17 -7.15 -12.16
N PRO A 102 5.01 -7.75 -11.86
CA PRO A 102 3.94 -7.07 -11.12
C PRO A 102 4.28 -6.91 -9.64
N VAL A 103 3.83 -5.80 -9.05
CA VAL A 103 4.01 -5.53 -7.61
C VAL A 103 2.65 -5.39 -6.95
N GLU A 104 2.34 -6.29 -6.02
CA GLU A 104 1.14 -6.20 -5.19
C GLU A 104 1.35 -5.20 -4.04
N GLY A 105 0.48 -4.19 -3.94
CA GLY A 105 0.50 -3.22 -2.83
C GLY A 105 -0.30 -3.66 -1.60
N LEU A 106 -0.85 -4.87 -1.62
CA LEU A 106 -1.71 -5.40 -0.56
C LEU A 106 -0.87 -6.13 0.49
N SER A 107 -1.21 -5.94 1.76
CA SER A 107 -0.63 -6.78 2.81
C SER A 107 -1.17 -8.21 2.67
N PRO A 108 -0.44 -9.24 3.13
CA PRO A 108 -0.92 -10.62 3.10
C PRO A 108 -2.31 -10.80 3.75
N TYR A 109 -2.57 -10.04 4.82
CA TYR A 109 -3.87 -10.02 5.49
C TYR A 109 -4.99 -9.42 4.62
N GLU A 110 -4.71 -8.34 3.90
CA GLU A 110 -5.68 -7.74 2.98
C GLU A 110 -5.95 -8.63 1.78
N SER A 111 -4.93 -9.33 1.27
CA SER A 111 -5.10 -10.33 0.22
C SER A 111 -6.01 -11.48 0.69
N LEU A 112 -5.90 -11.93 1.95
CA LEU A 112 -6.82 -12.91 2.54
C LEU A 112 -8.24 -12.39 2.65
N VAL A 113 -8.42 -11.13 3.08
CA VAL A 113 -9.73 -10.48 3.14
C VAL A 113 -10.37 -10.41 1.75
N GLN A 114 -9.59 -10.07 0.71
CA GLN A 114 -10.10 -9.97 -0.66
C GLN A 114 -10.50 -11.34 -1.23
N ARG A 115 -9.77 -12.40 -0.87
CA ARG A 115 -10.02 -13.79 -1.32
C ARG A 115 -11.01 -14.55 -0.44
N LYS A 116 -11.91 -13.85 0.27
CA LYS A 116 -12.83 -14.46 1.25
C LYS A 116 -13.63 -15.64 0.69
N ASP A 117 -14.03 -15.58 -0.58
CA ASP A 117 -14.81 -16.64 -1.23
C ASP A 117 -13.99 -17.91 -1.54
N GLN A 118 -12.66 -17.80 -1.53
CA GLN A 118 -11.73 -18.91 -1.74
C GLN A 118 -11.23 -19.51 -0.40
N LEU A 119 -11.58 -18.90 0.73
CA LEU A 119 -11.16 -19.39 2.04
C LEU A 119 -11.95 -20.65 2.42
N PRO A 120 -11.33 -21.59 3.16
CA PRO A 120 -12.05 -22.69 3.77
C PRO A 120 -13.22 -22.20 4.64
N LYS A 121 -14.33 -22.94 4.65
CA LYS A 121 -15.57 -22.56 5.37
C LYS A 121 -15.36 -22.34 6.88
N ASN A 122 -14.34 -22.97 7.47
CA ASN A 122 -13.97 -22.86 8.88
C ASN A 122 -13.02 -21.69 9.19
N LEU A 123 -12.59 -20.91 8.18
CA LEU A 123 -11.70 -19.78 8.35
C LEU A 123 -12.44 -18.46 8.11
N HIS A 124 -12.55 -17.65 9.16
CA HIS A 124 -13.17 -16.33 9.09
C HIS A 124 -12.13 -15.23 9.34
N VAL A 125 -11.96 -14.33 8.37
CA VAL A 125 -11.08 -13.17 8.46
C VAL A 125 -11.92 -11.91 8.70
N ILE A 126 -11.63 -11.17 9.76
CA ILE A 126 -12.41 -10.00 10.21
C ILE A 126 -11.62 -8.71 9.94
N PRO A 127 -11.84 -8.01 8.81
CA PRO A 127 -10.97 -6.92 8.36
C PRO A 127 -10.95 -5.70 9.29
N ASN A 128 -12.04 -5.45 10.01
CA ASN A 128 -12.14 -4.36 10.97
C ASN A 128 -12.15 -4.92 12.38
N TYR A 129 -11.25 -4.42 13.23
CA TYR A 129 -11.28 -4.75 14.65
C TYR A 129 -12.67 -4.44 15.24
N VAL A 130 -13.34 -5.49 15.70
CA VAL A 130 -14.53 -5.37 16.52
C VAL A 130 -14.04 -5.16 17.95
N ARG A 131 -14.25 -3.95 18.48
CA ARG A 131 -13.98 -3.70 19.89
C ARG A 131 -15.22 -4.01 20.70
N PHE A 132 -15.00 -4.64 21.84
CA PHE A 132 -16.04 -4.84 22.83
C PHE A 132 -16.59 -3.49 23.29
N ASN A 133 -17.91 -3.38 23.33
CA ASN A 133 -18.64 -2.29 23.94
C ASN A 133 -19.91 -2.90 24.55
N PRO A 134 -20.10 -2.82 25.88
CA PRO A 134 -21.16 -3.53 26.56
C PRO A 134 -22.56 -3.13 26.07
N GLU A 135 -22.74 -1.89 25.60
CA GLU A 135 -24.05 -1.40 25.13
C GLU A 135 -24.42 -1.91 23.73
N THR A 136 -23.44 -2.23 22.90
CA THR A 136 -23.66 -2.61 21.49
C THR A 136 -23.33 -4.06 21.20
N ASP A 137 -22.85 -4.79 22.20
CA ASP A 137 -22.46 -6.20 22.04
C ASP A 137 -23.70 -7.09 21.95
N THR A 138 -23.87 -7.71 20.78
CA THR A 138 -24.94 -8.67 20.54
C THR A 138 -24.52 -10.11 20.80
N PHE A 139 -23.22 -10.39 20.93
CA PHE A 139 -22.71 -11.77 20.95
C PHE A 139 -22.63 -12.33 22.37
N PHE A 140 -22.17 -11.54 23.34
CA PHE A 140 -22.04 -11.96 24.75
C PHE A 140 -22.99 -11.19 25.70
N GLY A 141 -23.97 -10.47 25.15
CA GLY A 141 -24.93 -9.71 25.95
C GLY A 141 -24.29 -8.63 26.82
N GLY A 142 -23.16 -8.08 26.38
CA GLY A 142 -22.44 -7.05 27.12
C GLY A 142 -21.61 -7.57 28.30
N VAL A 143 -21.43 -8.89 28.43
CA VAL A 143 -20.55 -9.51 29.42
C VAL A 143 -19.18 -9.79 28.80
N ASN A 144 -18.11 -9.41 29.49
CA ASN A 144 -16.74 -9.74 29.08
C ASN A 144 -15.94 -10.36 30.25
N ALA A 145 -14.72 -10.82 29.96
CA ALA A 145 -13.83 -11.41 30.96
C ALA A 145 -13.29 -10.41 32.01
N TYR A 146 -13.54 -9.10 31.85
CA TYR A 146 -12.96 -8.03 32.67
C TYR A 146 -14.04 -7.01 33.09
N PRO A 147 -15.01 -7.40 33.94
CA PRO A 147 -16.11 -6.54 34.34
C PRO A 147 -15.60 -5.29 35.08
N GLY A 148 -16.24 -4.15 34.85
CA GLY A 148 -15.87 -2.87 35.46
C GLY A 148 -14.65 -2.18 34.84
N THR A 149 -13.97 -2.79 33.87
CA THR A 149 -12.82 -2.17 33.20
C THR A 149 -13.22 -1.30 32.00
N SER A 150 -12.47 -0.23 31.77
CA SER A 150 -12.69 0.67 30.63
C SER A 150 -11.94 0.20 29.38
N THR A 151 -12.56 0.32 28.21
CA THR A 151 -11.92 0.08 26.91
C THR A 151 -11.38 1.38 26.34
N ILE A 152 -10.12 1.67 26.64
CA ILE A 152 -9.46 2.91 26.22
C ILE A 152 -8.95 2.77 24.78
N VAL A 153 -9.33 3.71 23.91
CA VAL A 153 -8.78 3.83 22.55
C VAL A 153 -7.65 4.85 22.58
N THR A 154 -6.42 4.40 22.31
CA THR A 154 -5.21 5.23 22.30
C THR A 154 -4.91 5.76 20.90
N GLY A 155 -4.42 7.01 20.82
CA GLY A 155 -4.04 7.67 19.56
C GLY A 155 -5.21 8.33 18.80
N LEU A 156 -4.95 9.48 18.18
CA LEU A 156 -5.98 10.29 17.50
C LEU A 156 -6.67 9.53 16.35
N LYS A 157 -5.89 8.78 15.54
CA LYS A 157 -6.42 8.00 14.41
C LYS A 157 -7.38 6.91 14.87
N ALA A 158 -7.02 6.18 15.92
CA ALA A 158 -7.86 5.11 16.45
C ALA A 158 -9.09 5.69 17.14
N LYS A 159 -8.97 6.78 17.91
CA LYS A 159 -10.12 7.47 18.53
C LYS A 159 -11.14 7.96 17.51
N LYS A 160 -10.70 8.37 16.31
CA LYS A 160 -11.61 8.73 15.21
C LYS A 160 -12.33 7.51 14.63
N LYS A 161 -11.67 6.34 14.58
CA LYS A 161 -12.20 5.12 13.94
C LYS A 161 -13.04 4.26 14.88
N TYR A 162 -12.70 4.23 16.18
CA TYR A 162 -13.29 3.33 17.16
C TYR A 162 -13.79 4.11 18.37
N LYS A 163 -15.00 3.79 18.83
CA LYS A 163 -15.56 4.31 20.07
C LYS A 163 -14.92 3.57 21.25
N GLY A 164 -14.36 4.32 22.20
CA GLY A 164 -13.97 3.77 23.49
C GLY A 164 -15.17 3.63 24.41
N TYR A 165 -15.02 2.83 25.46
CA TYR A 165 -16.01 2.71 26.52
C TYR A 165 -15.35 3.03 27.85
N THR A 166 -15.95 3.95 28.61
CA THR A 166 -15.51 4.28 29.96
C THR A 166 -16.47 3.65 30.94
N SER A 167 -15.97 2.70 31.72
CA SER A 167 -16.70 2.06 32.80
C SER A 167 -16.64 2.93 34.06
N SER A 168 -17.77 3.08 34.74
CA SER A 168 -17.88 3.68 36.07
C SER A 168 -18.23 2.60 37.09
N PRO A 169 -17.29 1.71 37.46
CA PRO A 169 -17.62 0.63 38.37
C PRO A 169 -17.87 1.18 39.78
N THR A 170 -18.96 0.73 40.40
CA THR A 170 -19.20 0.90 41.83
C THR A 170 -19.01 -0.46 42.48
N TRP A 171 -18.31 -0.52 43.61
CA TRP A 171 -18.13 -1.76 44.35
C TRP A 171 -19.43 -2.12 45.09
N PRO A 172 -19.87 -3.40 45.14
CA PRO A 172 -19.32 -4.57 44.43
C PRO A 172 -19.66 -4.53 42.93
N TYR A 173 -18.79 -5.11 42.10
CA TYR A 173 -18.95 -5.15 40.65
C TYR A 173 -20.13 -6.07 40.25
N ILE A 174 -21.35 -5.55 40.28
CA ILE A 174 -22.54 -6.30 39.87
C ILE A 174 -22.60 -6.29 38.34
N THR A 175 -22.50 -7.47 37.73
CA THR A 175 -22.82 -7.67 36.32
C THR A 175 -24.27 -8.11 36.25
N THR A 176 -25.17 -7.21 35.87
CA THR A 176 -26.58 -7.58 35.64
C THR A 176 -26.67 -8.36 34.33
N SER A 177 -26.63 -9.70 34.40
CA SER A 177 -27.01 -10.56 33.29
C SER A 177 -28.53 -10.51 33.14
N THR A 178 -29.03 -9.88 32.08
CA THR A 178 -30.44 -9.94 31.69
C THR A 178 -30.55 -10.73 30.41
#